data_AF-A0A960T256-F1
#
_entry.id   AF-A0A960T256-F1
#
_cell.length_a   1.000
_cell.length_b   1.000
_cell.length_c   1.000
_cell.angle_alpha   90.00
_cell.angle_beta   90.00
_cell.angle_gamma   90.00
#
_symmetry.space_group_name_H-M   'P 1'
#
loop_
_entity.id
_entity.type
_entity.pdbx_description
1 polymer ?
#
loop_
_entity_poly.entity_id
_entity_poly.type
_entity_poly.pdbx_seq_one_letter_code
_entity_poly.pdbx_strand_id
1 'polypeptide(L)'
;LPNVRVWFADSRDGGDESRDRYLLQFNRAGMELKRESSEGRHPVPIAVLNRTPDLYPERRLEVEIAVDRKTSRIHLFLNGEPEGTFEDPVTPVPAGGVVRFECNTSRGQTQEIHQIEIYQFDDSRRRHRSEDRGDPESDSLISRDDDRWGGRLIEIAGGSDGAVFRFKSDFQENPLELPEEDVSTVFFARKDGEPSAAPASPFVLKLRDNGSLRVGSCRFADGRVDAEHPLLGPIRFAGGAVTEMEWVGDPESVEEKGGSE
;
A
#
# COMPACT_ATOMS: atom_id res chain seq x y z
N LEU A 1 19.70 7.90 -21.56
CA LEU A 1 19.12 6.61 -21.08
C LEU A 1 19.48 6.47 -19.61
N PRO A 2 18.56 5.94 -18.78
CA PRO A 2 18.81 5.86 -17.36
C PRO A 2 19.95 4.90 -17.07
N ASN A 3 20.67 5.21 -16.00
CA ASN A 3 21.62 4.34 -15.36
C ASN A 3 21.64 4.75 -13.90
N VAL A 4 20.77 4.09 -13.14
CA VAL A 4 20.53 4.34 -11.73
C VAL A 4 20.85 3.08 -10.96
N ARG A 5 21.52 3.26 -9.84
CA ARG A 5 21.75 2.23 -8.83
C ARG A 5 21.27 2.74 -7.48
N VAL A 6 20.47 1.93 -6.82
CA VAL A 6 19.95 2.19 -5.49
C VAL A 6 20.41 1.06 -4.59
N TRP A 7 21.32 1.34 -3.67
CA TRP A 7 21.61 0.41 -2.59
C TRP A 7 20.71 0.72 -1.41
N PHE A 8 20.18 -0.32 -0.78
CA PHE A 8 19.32 -0.19 0.39
C PHE A 8 19.60 -1.31 1.38
N ALA A 9 19.18 -1.08 2.62
CA ALA A 9 19.63 -1.82 3.79
C ALA A 9 21.16 -1.84 3.96
N ASP A 10 21.84 -0.77 3.51
CA ASP A 10 23.30 -0.65 3.58
C ASP A 10 23.76 -0.20 4.98
N SER A 11 25.00 -0.54 5.31
CA SER A 11 25.67 -0.09 6.53
C SER A 11 26.30 1.29 6.34
N ARG A 12 26.36 2.06 7.44
CA ARG A 12 26.94 3.42 7.45
C ARG A 12 28.46 3.41 7.39
N ASP A 13 29.09 2.31 7.80
CA ASP A 13 30.55 2.23 7.92
C ASP A 13 31.22 2.13 6.54
N GLY A 14 32.18 3.02 6.28
CA GLY A 14 32.86 3.22 5.01
C GLY A 14 34.03 2.26 4.79
N GLY A 15 33.77 1.01 4.41
CA GLY A 15 34.77 0.09 3.82
C GLY A 15 34.27 -0.51 2.50
N ASP A 16 35.16 -0.75 1.54
CA ASP A 16 34.82 -0.88 0.11
C ASP A 16 34.56 -2.31 -0.41
N GLU A 17 34.83 -3.40 0.32
CA GLU A 17 34.92 -4.71 -0.37
C GLU A 17 33.99 -5.83 0.10
N SER A 18 33.16 -5.62 1.12
CA SER A 18 32.14 -6.61 1.46
C SER A 18 31.08 -6.06 2.40
N ARG A 19 29.85 -5.99 1.91
CA ARG A 19 28.70 -5.47 2.68
C ARG A 19 27.48 -6.31 2.43
N ASP A 20 26.71 -6.52 3.48
CA ASP A 20 25.37 -7.07 3.36
C ASP A 20 24.37 -5.95 3.04
N ARG A 21 23.92 -5.92 1.79
CA ARG A 21 22.95 -4.94 1.27
C ARG A 21 22.26 -5.46 0.02
N TYR A 22 21.21 -4.76 -0.38
CA TYR A 22 20.57 -4.97 -1.66
C TYR A 22 20.95 -3.89 -2.66
N LEU A 23 20.86 -4.22 -3.94
CA LEU A 23 21.07 -3.30 -5.05
C LEU A 23 19.91 -3.45 -6.04
N LEU A 24 19.17 -2.36 -6.26
CA LEU A 24 18.31 -2.21 -7.43
C LEU A 24 19.07 -1.43 -8.50
N GLN A 25 19.23 -2.01 -9.68
CA GLN A 25 19.84 -1.37 -10.84
C GLN A 25 18.82 -1.21 -11.96
N PHE A 26 18.74 -0.03 -12.55
CA PHE A 26 17.89 0.24 -13.71
C PHE A 26 18.70 0.93 -14.81
N ASN A 27 18.74 0.28 -15.98
CA ASN A 27 19.49 0.78 -17.13
C ASN A 27 18.84 0.35 -18.47
N ARG A 28 19.56 0.54 -19.58
CA ARG A 28 19.08 0.17 -20.93
C ARG A 28 18.66 -1.31 -21.06
N ALA A 29 19.30 -2.22 -20.32
CA ALA A 29 19.04 -3.66 -20.39
C ALA A 29 17.81 -4.09 -19.57
N GLY A 30 17.30 -3.21 -18.70
CA GLY A 30 16.16 -3.51 -17.84
C GLY A 30 16.41 -3.15 -16.39
N MET A 31 15.69 -3.83 -15.50
CA MET A 31 15.80 -3.67 -14.06
C MET A 31 16.26 -4.97 -13.41
N GLU A 32 17.15 -4.86 -12.44
CA GLU A 32 17.73 -6.01 -11.75
C GLU A 32 17.84 -5.74 -10.25
N LEU A 33 17.37 -6.68 -9.44
CA LEU A 33 17.51 -6.69 -7.99
C LEU A 33 18.57 -7.71 -7.60
N LYS A 34 19.54 -7.31 -6.78
CA LYS A 34 20.66 -8.15 -6.35
C LYS A 34 20.89 -8.09 -4.85
N ARG A 35 21.45 -9.17 -4.34
CA ARG A 35 22.03 -9.30 -3.00
C ARG A 35 23.54 -9.20 -3.09
N GLU A 36 24.13 -8.18 -2.47
CA GLU A 36 25.58 -8.14 -2.23
C GLU A 36 25.82 -8.61 -0.81
N SER A 37 26.71 -9.58 -0.59
CA SER A 37 27.01 -10.14 0.74
C SER A 37 28.47 -9.98 1.10
N SER A 38 28.73 -9.87 2.41
CA SER A 38 30.08 -9.77 2.95
C SER A 38 30.89 -11.07 2.88
N GLU A 39 30.24 -12.21 2.65
CA GLU A 39 30.90 -13.53 2.57
C GLU A 39 31.08 -14.02 1.12
N GLY A 40 30.57 -13.27 0.14
CA GLY A 40 30.55 -13.65 -1.27
C GLY A 40 31.37 -12.73 -2.17
N ARG A 41 31.97 -13.29 -3.24
CA ARG A 41 32.75 -12.51 -4.23
C ARG A 41 31.89 -11.77 -5.26
N HIS A 42 30.65 -12.20 -5.46
CA HIS A 42 29.78 -11.67 -6.52
C HIS A 42 28.37 -11.40 -5.99
N PRO A 43 27.73 -10.31 -6.45
CA PRO A 43 26.32 -10.08 -6.18
C PRO A 43 25.45 -11.22 -6.71
N VAL A 44 24.53 -11.73 -5.90
CA VAL A 44 23.58 -12.78 -6.27
C VAL A 44 22.32 -12.11 -6.84
N PRO A 45 21.85 -12.47 -8.05
CA PRO A 45 20.60 -11.94 -8.57
C PRO A 45 19.41 -12.49 -7.77
N ILE A 46 18.54 -11.59 -7.32
CA ILE A 46 17.25 -11.91 -6.70
C ILE A 46 16.15 -11.87 -7.77
N ALA A 47 16.16 -10.85 -8.63
CA ALA A 47 15.21 -10.71 -9.70
C ALA A 47 15.84 -10.01 -10.92
N VAL A 48 15.47 -10.48 -12.12
CA VAL A 48 15.79 -9.83 -13.39
C VAL A 48 14.47 -9.54 -14.08
N LEU A 49 14.18 -8.27 -14.30
CA LEU A 49 12.90 -7.79 -14.80
C LEU A 49 13.10 -7.18 -16.18
N ASN A 50 12.30 -7.64 -17.14
CA ASN A 50 12.29 -7.13 -18.52
C ASN A 50 11.58 -5.76 -18.60
N ARG A 51 11.93 -4.85 -17.69
CA ARG A 51 11.42 -3.49 -17.59
C ARG A 51 12.44 -2.55 -18.20
N THR A 52 12.37 -2.33 -19.52
CA THR A 52 13.30 -1.45 -20.23
C THR A 52 12.80 0.00 -20.25
N PRO A 53 13.69 1.00 -20.42
CA PRO A 53 13.30 2.41 -20.34
C PRO A 53 12.21 2.87 -21.32
N ASP A 54 12.09 2.18 -22.47
CA ASP A 54 11.06 2.45 -23.49
C ASP A 54 9.64 2.11 -23.03
N LEU A 55 9.48 1.29 -21.99
CA LEU A 55 8.17 1.03 -21.36
C LEU A 55 7.67 2.21 -20.53
N TYR A 56 8.47 3.26 -20.34
CA TYR A 56 8.15 4.44 -19.54
C TYR A 56 8.20 5.70 -20.43
N PRO A 57 7.16 5.94 -21.26
CA PRO A 57 7.19 6.98 -22.31
C PRO A 57 7.32 8.41 -21.75
N GLU A 58 6.83 8.64 -20.54
CA GLU A 58 6.97 9.92 -19.81
C GLU A 58 8.36 10.12 -19.20
N ARG A 59 9.25 9.11 -19.31
CA ARG A 59 10.57 9.08 -18.69
C ARG A 59 10.52 9.26 -17.17
N ARG A 60 9.39 8.88 -16.58
CA ARG A 60 9.14 8.86 -15.16
C ARG A 60 8.87 7.43 -14.72
N LEU A 61 9.42 7.09 -13.57
CA LEU A 61 9.23 5.80 -12.93
C LEU A 61 9.15 6.04 -11.42
N GLU A 62 8.05 5.64 -10.83
CA GLU A 62 7.93 5.53 -9.38
C GLU A 62 8.35 4.11 -8.97
N VAL A 63 9.19 4.03 -7.94
CA VAL A 63 9.68 2.76 -7.40
C VAL A 63 9.39 2.74 -5.91
N GLU A 64 8.65 1.73 -5.48
CA GLU A 64 8.44 1.44 -4.07
C GLU A 64 9.05 0.08 -3.74
N ILE A 65 9.90 0.04 -2.72
CA ILE A 65 10.63 -1.15 -2.26
C ILE A 65 10.29 -1.34 -0.79
N ALA A 66 9.86 -2.55 -0.40
CA ALA A 66 9.90 -2.93 1.01
C ALA A 66 10.73 -4.17 1.24
N VAL A 67 11.38 -4.19 2.40
CA VAL A 67 12.15 -5.31 2.90
C VAL A 67 11.47 -5.83 4.15
N ASP A 68 10.95 -7.06 4.07
CA ASP A 68 10.53 -7.82 5.23
C ASP A 68 11.69 -8.68 5.72
N ARG A 69 12.31 -8.25 6.81
CA ARG A 69 13.43 -8.98 7.43
C ARG A 69 12.99 -10.21 8.21
N LYS A 70 11.71 -10.30 8.61
CA LYS A 70 11.19 -11.45 9.36
C LYS A 70 11.03 -12.65 8.43
N THR A 71 10.50 -12.41 7.24
CA THR A 71 10.27 -13.45 6.23
C THR A 71 11.37 -13.53 5.17
N SER A 72 12.39 -12.65 5.25
CA SER A 72 13.50 -12.57 4.28
C SER A 72 13.02 -12.32 2.85
N ARG A 73 12.08 -11.38 2.68
CA ARG A 73 11.46 -11.06 1.39
C ARG A 73 11.63 -9.59 1.01
N ILE A 74 11.72 -9.35 -0.30
CA ILE A 74 11.70 -8.02 -0.90
C ILE A 74 10.47 -7.92 -1.79
N HIS A 75 9.67 -6.89 -1.55
CA HIS A 75 8.50 -6.57 -2.35
C HIS A 75 8.81 -5.34 -3.19
N LEU A 76 8.57 -5.42 -4.50
CA LEU A 76 8.81 -4.35 -5.46
C LEU A 76 7.51 -3.94 -6.12
N PHE A 77 7.30 -2.61 -6.20
CA PHE A 77 6.20 -2.00 -6.91
C PHE A 77 6.75 -0.95 -7.87
N LEU A 78 6.17 -0.88 -9.05
CA LEU A 78 6.53 0.08 -10.10
C LEU A 78 5.26 0.85 -10.48
N ASN A 79 5.29 2.18 -10.37
CA ASN A 79 4.13 3.04 -10.62
C ASN A 79 2.88 2.61 -9.83
N GLY A 80 3.06 2.24 -8.56
CA GLY A 80 1.98 1.79 -7.67
C GLY A 80 1.53 0.33 -7.87
N GLU A 81 1.96 -0.34 -8.94
CA GLU A 81 1.56 -1.73 -9.26
C GLU A 81 2.58 -2.75 -8.74
N PRO A 82 2.13 -3.91 -8.20
CA PRO A 82 3.03 -4.94 -7.71
C PRO A 82 3.80 -5.59 -8.87
N GLU A 83 5.12 -5.54 -8.81
CA GLU A 83 5.99 -6.25 -9.74
C GLU A 83 6.30 -7.68 -9.26
N GLY A 84 6.40 -7.84 -7.93
CA GLY A 84 6.58 -9.16 -7.34
C GLY A 84 7.05 -9.13 -5.88
N THR A 85 7.07 -10.33 -5.30
CA THR A 85 7.66 -10.62 -4.00
C THR A 85 8.77 -11.63 -4.21
N PHE A 86 9.97 -11.31 -3.75
CA PHE A 86 11.18 -12.08 -4.00
C PHE A 86 11.82 -12.52 -2.68
N GLU A 87 12.20 -13.78 -2.58
CA GLU A 87 12.94 -14.32 -1.43
C GLU A 87 14.41 -13.91 -1.52
N ASP A 88 15.02 -13.49 -0.40
CA ASP A 88 16.46 -13.30 -0.29
C ASP A 88 17.14 -14.67 -0.08
N PRO A 89 17.92 -15.16 -1.05
CA PRO A 89 18.53 -16.49 -0.95
C PRO A 89 19.76 -16.52 -0.02
N VAL A 90 20.19 -15.37 0.54
CA VAL A 90 21.43 -15.27 1.32
C VAL A 90 21.16 -14.87 2.76
N THR A 91 21.68 -15.67 3.69
CA THR A 91 21.65 -15.41 5.13
C THR A 91 23.01 -14.88 5.60
N PRO A 92 23.07 -13.94 6.56
CA PRO A 92 21.97 -13.26 7.24
C PRO A 92 21.32 -12.16 6.39
N VAL A 93 20.06 -11.79 6.68
CA VAL A 93 19.39 -10.67 6.00
C VAL A 93 20.09 -9.34 6.33
N PRO A 94 20.31 -8.44 5.35
CA PRO A 94 20.87 -7.10 5.57
C PRO A 94 20.13 -6.29 6.65
N ALA A 95 20.87 -5.93 7.70
CA ALA A 95 20.35 -5.17 8.84
C ALA A 95 20.58 -3.65 8.73
N GLY A 96 21.29 -3.19 7.69
CA GLY A 96 21.66 -1.79 7.55
C GLY A 96 20.47 -0.83 7.40
N GLY A 97 20.66 0.42 7.76
CA GLY A 97 19.62 1.47 7.72
C GLY A 97 19.85 2.55 6.66
N VAL A 98 20.84 2.36 5.78
CA VAL A 98 21.24 3.38 4.80
C VAL A 98 20.70 3.06 3.41
N VAL A 99 20.29 4.11 2.70
CA VAL A 99 19.98 4.08 1.26
C VAL A 99 21.00 4.95 0.54
N ARG A 100 21.61 4.44 -0.53
CA ARG A 100 22.56 5.17 -1.39
C ARG A 100 22.05 5.18 -2.82
N PHE A 101 22.10 6.35 -3.44
CA PHE A 101 21.77 6.55 -4.84
C PHE A 101 23.05 6.84 -5.62
N GLU A 102 23.21 6.18 -6.77
CA GLU A 102 24.23 6.51 -7.76
C GLU A 102 23.56 6.63 -9.13
N CYS A 103 23.84 7.75 -9.80
CA CYS A 103 23.32 8.08 -11.13
C CYS A 103 24.50 8.28 -12.07
N ASN A 104 24.68 7.35 -13.01
CA ASN A 104 25.79 7.38 -13.96
C ASN A 104 25.30 7.72 -15.37
N THR A 105 24.85 8.97 -15.57
CA THR A 105 24.52 9.47 -16.91
C THR A 105 25.74 9.93 -17.70
N SER A 106 25.67 9.78 -19.02
CA SER A 106 26.58 10.47 -19.94
C SER A 106 26.40 11.99 -19.86
N ARG A 107 27.47 12.75 -20.14
CA ARG A 107 27.46 14.23 -20.13
C ARG A 107 26.25 14.82 -20.90
N GLY A 108 25.55 15.75 -20.26
CA GLY A 108 24.41 16.48 -20.85
C GLY A 108 23.04 15.85 -20.60
N GLN A 109 22.95 14.74 -19.87
CA GLN A 109 21.68 14.11 -19.47
C GLN A 109 21.49 14.25 -17.96
N THR A 110 20.35 14.81 -17.55
CA THR A 110 19.96 14.91 -16.14
C THR A 110 19.09 13.70 -15.76
N GLN A 111 19.37 13.10 -14.61
CA GLN A 111 18.48 12.17 -13.92
C GLN A 111 18.09 12.84 -12.59
N GLU A 112 16.80 12.86 -12.30
CA GLU A 112 16.27 13.43 -11.07
C GLU A 112 15.62 12.34 -10.23
N ILE A 113 15.84 12.41 -8.92
CA ILE A 113 15.19 11.56 -7.93
C ILE A 113 14.51 12.51 -6.95
N HIS A 114 13.20 12.43 -6.84
CA HIS A 114 12.37 13.27 -5.97
C HIS A 114 11.33 12.42 -5.25
N GLN A 115 10.63 13.01 -4.27
CA GLN A 115 9.60 12.33 -3.46
C GLN A 115 10.14 11.07 -2.77
N ILE A 116 11.34 11.18 -2.19
CA ILE A 116 11.94 10.08 -1.42
C ILE A 116 11.24 10.01 -0.07
N GLU A 117 10.53 8.92 0.16
CA GLU A 117 9.87 8.61 1.43
C GLU A 117 10.44 7.30 1.99
N ILE A 118 10.72 7.28 3.30
CA ILE A 118 11.29 6.12 3.98
C ILE A 118 10.47 5.84 5.22
N TYR A 119 9.87 4.66 5.25
CA TYR A 119 9.03 4.20 6.35
C TYR A 119 9.59 2.90 6.93
N GLN A 120 9.21 2.62 8.17
CA GLN A 120 9.35 1.27 8.71
C GLN A 120 8.38 0.35 7.97
N PHE A 121 8.84 -0.86 7.62
CA PHE A 121 7.96 -1.85 7.01
C PHE A 121 6.82 -2.22 7.97
N ASP A 122 5.60 -2.11 7.47
CA ASP A 122 4.36 -2.47 8.13
C ASP A 122 3.49 -3.23 7.12
N ASP A 123 3.35 -4.53 7.35
CA ASP A 123 2.65 -5.46 6.45
C ASP A 123 1.14 -5.19 6.41
N SER A 124 0.58 -4.51 7.42
CA SER A 124 -0.85 -4.25 7.51
C SER A 124 -1.37 -3.34 6.38
N ARG A 125 -0.57 -2.37 5.92
CA ARG A 125 -1.01 -1.37 4.93
C ARG A 125 -0.96 -1.85 3.47
N ARG A 126 -0.19 -2.90 3.18
CA ARG A 126 0.06 -3.35 1.79
C ARG A 126 -0.89 -4.43 1.31
N ARG A 127 -1.29 -5.34 2.19
CA ARG A 127 -2.27 -6.40 1.89
C ARG A 127 -3.53 -5.84 1.22
N HIS A 128 -3.98 -4.67 1.67
CA HIS A 128 -5.21 -4.02 1.20
C HIS A 128 -5.19 -3.52 -0.26
N ARG A 129 -4.02 -3.37 -0.92
CA ARG A 129 -3.93 -2.74 -2.26
C ARG A 129 -3.96 -3.71 -3.44
N SER A 130 -3.52 -4.95 -3.24
CA SER A 130 -3.40 -5.96 -4.32
C SER A 130 -4.29 -7.19 -4.12
N GLU A 131 -5.07 -7.24 -3.04
CA GLU A 131 -6.02 -8.31 -2.79
C GLU A 131 -7.14 -8.31 -3.83
N ASP A 132 -7.28 -9.43 -4.55
CA ASP A 132 -8.41 -9.66 -5.46
C ASP A 132 -9.71 -9.59 -4.65
N ARG A 133 -10.65 -8.72 -5.05
CA ARG A 133 -11.94 -8.52 -4.38
C ARG A 133 -12.85 -9.75 -4.45
N GLY A 134 -12.60 -10.67 -5.37
CA GLY A 134 -13.43 -11.86 -5.56
C GLY A 134 -14.81 -11.49 -6.08
N ASP A 135 -15.83 -12.25 -5.65
CA ASP A 135 -17.21 -12.07 -6.11
C ASP A 135 -17.81 -10.74 -5.61
N PRO A 136 -18.17 -9.80 -6.50
CA PRO A 136 -18.74 -8.51 -6.09
C PRO A 136 -20.15 -8.61 -5.50
N GLU A 137 -20.84 -9.75 -5.63
CA GLU A 137 -22.21 -9.94 -5.17
C GLU A 137 -22.31 -10.33 -3.68
N SER A 138 -21.18 -10.68 -3.06
CA SER A 138 -21.09 -11.08 -1.64
C SER A 138 -20.03 -10.27 -0.92
N ASP A 139 -20.14 -10.18 0.41
CA ASP A 139 -19.02 -9.68 1.19
C ASP A 139 -17.90 -10.72 1.16
N SER A 140 -16.66 -10.29 1.28
CA SER A 140 -15.54 -11.20 1.54
C SER A 140 -14.66 -10.70 2.67
N LEU A 141 -14.12 -11.64 3.43
CA LEU A 141 -13.19 -11.39 4.52
C LEU A 141 -11.89 -12.13 4.24
N ILE A 142 -10.77 -11.44 4.45
CA ILE A 142 -9.42 -11.98 4.37
C ILE A 142 -8.79 -11.87 5.76
N SER A 143 -8.28 -12.98 6.30
CA SER A 143 -7.54 -12.98 7.56
C SER A 143 -6.12 -12.47 7.38
N ARG A 144 -5.41 -12.24 8.48
CA ARG A 144 -3.98 -11.96 8.44
C ARG A 144 -3.10 -13.15 8.04
N ASP A 145 -3.66 -14.35 7.99
CA ASP A 145 -2.94 -15.54 7.52
C ASP A 145 -3.31 -15.89 6.05
N ASP A 146 -3.90 -14.94 5.33
CA ASP A 146 -4.36 -15.05 3.93
C ASP A 146 -5.50 -16.05 3.70
N ASP A 147 -6.16 -16.51 4.77
CA ASP A 147 -7.39 -17.28 4.63
C ASP A 147 -8.52 -16.38 4.12
N ARG A 148 -9.34 -16.92 3.21
CA ARG A 148 -10.38 -16.17 2.53
C ARG A 148 -11.74 -16.82 2.66
N TRP A 149 -12.73 -16.01 3.01
CA TRP A 149 -14.13 -16.42 3.06
C TRP A 149 -15.00 -15.47 2.27
N GLY A 150 -15.83 -16.02 1.37
CA GLY A 150 -17.00 -15.35 0.82
C GLY A 150 -18.23 -15.56 1.71
N GLY A 151 -19.10 -14.55 1.76
CA GLY A 151 -20.36 -14.61 2.49
C GLY A 151 -20.89 -13.24 2.91
N ARG A 152 -21.13 -13.06 4.21
CA ARG A 152 -21.69 -11.82 4.77
C ARG A 152 -21.08 -11.46 6.12
N LEU A 153 -20.64 -10.21 6.27
CA LEU A 153 -20.33 -9.67 7.59
C LEU A 153 -21.65 -9.44 8.36
N ILE A 154 -21.81 -10.11 9.50
CA ILE A 154 -23.02 -9.97 10.31
C ILE A 154 -22.88 -8.76 11.24
N GLU A 155 -21.78 -8.68 11.98
CA GLU A 155 -21.54 -7.60 12.94
C GLU A 155 -20.05 -7.45 13.26
N ILE A 156 -19.70 -6.25 13.72
CA ILE A 156 -18.44 -5.98 14.42
C ILE A 156 -18.84 -5.54 15.83
N ALA A 157 -18.53 -6.36 16.83
CA ALA A 157 -18.92 -6.14 18.21
C ALA A 157 -17.69 -5.91 19.09
N GLY A 158 -17.83 -5.13 20.16
CA GLY A 158 -16.78 -5.00 21.17
C GLY A 158 -16.71 -6.23 22.08
N GLY A 159 -15.58 -6.90 22.11
CA GLY A 159 -15.25 -8.00 23.03
C GLY A 159 -14.38 -7.55 24.20
N SER A 160 -13.97 -8.51 25.04
CA SER A 160 -13.07 -8.29 26.18
C SER A 160 -11.67 -7.81 25.78
N ASP A 161 -11.19 -8.30 24.64
CA ASP A 161 -9.80 -8.15 24.18
C ASP A 161 -9.68 -7.31 22.89
N GLY A 162 -10.77 -6.65 22.47
CA GLY A 162 -10.81 -5.87 21.23
C GLY A 162 -12.11 -6.07 20.47
N ALA A 163 -12.22 -5.49 19.27
CA ALA A 163 -13.36 -5.76 18.42
C ALA A 163 -13.30 -7.20 17.87
N VAL A 164 -14.47 -7.81 17.66
CA VAL A 164 -14.63 -9.15 17.07
C VAL A 164 -15.56 -9.02 15.87
N PHE A 165 -15.10 -9.53 14.74
CA PHE A 165 -15.83 -9.61 13.48
C PHE A 165 -16.58 -10.94 13.46
N ARG A 166 -17.91 -10.88 13.34
CA ARG A 166 -18.73 -12.07 13.13
C ARG A 166 -19.11 -12.19 11.67
N PHE A 167 -18.53 -13.17 10.98
CA PHE A 167 -18.67 -13.34 9.54
C PHE A 167 -19.35 -14.67 9.20
N LYS A 168 -20.43 -14.64 8.42
CA LYS A 168 -21.12 -15.85 7.96
C LYS A 168 -20.59 -16.24 6.59
N SER A 169 -19.73 -17.25 6.56
CA SER A 169 -19.27 -17.83 5.29
C SER A 169 -20.37 -18.66 4.63
N ASP A 170 -20.40 -18.66 3.30
CA ASP A 170 -21.33 -19.47 2.51
C ASP A 170 -21.10 -20.98 2.64
N PHE A 171 -19.89 -21.39 3.04
CA PHE A 171 -19.48 -22.80 3.11
C PHE A 171 -19.56 -23.40 4.51
N GLN A 172 -19.91 -22.61 5.53
CA GLN A 172 -19.98 -23.06 6.93
C GLN A 172 -21.36 -22.83 7.50
N GLU A 173 -21.85 -23.71 8.38
CA GLU A 173 -23.15 -23.55 9.04
C GLU A 173 -23.13 -22.48 10.14
N ASN A 174 -22.04 -22.39 10.90
CA ASN A 174 -21.91 -21.40 11.97
C ASN A 174 -21.09 -20.19 11.51
N PRO A 175 -21.39 -18.97 12.00
CA PRO A 175 -20.54 -17.81 11.77
C PRO A 175 -19.14 -18.01 12.37
N LEU A 176 -18.15 -17.47 11.66
CA LEU A 176 -16.78 -17.28 12.14
C LEU A 176 -16.75 -16.08 13.07
N GLU A 177 -16.04 -16.20 14.18
CA GLU A 177 -15.70 -15.09 15.06
C GLU A 177 -14.20 -14.86 14.98
N LEU A 178 -13.81 -13.70 14.47
CA LEU A 178 -12.42 -13.34 14.24
C LEU A 178 -12.11 -12.07 15.05
N PRO A 179 -11.13 -12.11 15.97
CA PRO A 179 -10.58 -10.91 16.58
C PRO A 179 -10.14 -9.89 15.51
N GLU A 180 -10.26 -8.59 15.79
CA GLU A 180 -9.80 -7.53 14.89
C GLU A 180 -8.32 -7.71 14.49
N GLU A 181 -7.50 -8.21 15.41
CA GLU A 181 -6.08 -8.48 15.14
C GLU A 181 -5.84 -9.59 14.11
N ASP A 182 -6.83 -10.44 13.83
CA ASP A 182 -6.74 -11.53 12.85
C ASP A 182 -7.39 -11.18 11.52
N VAL A 183 -8.08 -10.03 11.43
CA VAL A 183 -8.70 -9.55 10.19
C VAL A 183 -7.73 -8.66 9.42
N SER A 184 -7.49 -8.99 8.15
CA SER A 184 -6.75 -8.13 7.21
C SER A 184 -7.72 -7.15 6.56
N THR A 185 -8.68 -7.68 5.78
CA THR A 185 -9.56 -6.86 4.94
C THR A 185 -10.98 -7.41 4.94
N VAL A 186 -11.96 -6.50 4.87
CA VAL A 186 -13.35 -6.83 4.52
C VAL A 186 -13.74 -6.06 3.27
N PHE A 187 -14.15 -6.78 2.23
CA PHE A 187 -14.80 -6.22 1.05
C PHE A 187 -16.31 -6.37 1.19
N PHE A 188 -17.05 -5.30 0.95
CA PHE A 188 -18.51 -5.33 0.97
C PHE A 188 -19.07 -5.58 -0.43
N ALA A 189 -20.19 -6.32 -0.49
CA ALA A 189 -20.94 -6.53 -1.70
C ALA A 189 -21.34 -5.19 -2.36
N ARG A 190 -21.28 -5.14 -3.69
CA ARG A 190 -21.79 -4.01 -4.47
C ARG A 190 -23.28 -4.21 -4.72
N LYS A 191 -24.08 -3.14 -4.65
CA LYS A 191 -25.44 -3.18 -5.18
C LYS A 191 -25.40 -2.96 -6.69
N ASP A 192 -26.12 -3.81 -7.42
CA ASP A 192 -26.35 -3.64 -8.85
C ASP A 192 -26.87 -2.24 -9.19
N GLY A 193 -26.25 -1.61 -10.20
CA GLY A 193 -26.79 -0.43 -10.88
C GLY A 193 -26.36 0.94 -10.36
N GLU A 194 -25.48 1.04 -9.36
CA GLU A 194 -24.87 2.34 -9.04
C GLU A 194 -23.70 2.63 -10.00
N PRO A 195 -23.75 3.74 -10.77
CA PRO A 195 -22.60 4.16 -11.55
C PRO A 195 -21.41 4.37 -10.61
N SER A 196 -20.21 4.03 -11.09
CA SER A 196 -18.91 4.25 -10.43
C SER A 196 -18.56 5.75 -10.22
N ALA A 197 -19.55 6.65 -10.20
CA ALA A 197 -19.37 7.97 -9.64
C ALA A 197 -19.47 7.80 -8.13
N ALA A 198 -18.32 7.81 -7.44
CA ALA A 198 -18.31 7.86 -5.99
C ALA A 198 -19.25 8.99 -5.54
N PRO A 199 -20.23 8.72 -4.66
CA PRO A 199 -21.07 9.78 -4.13
C PRO A 199 -20.15 10.87 -3.59
N ALA A 200 -20.44 12.13 -3.93
CA ALA A 200 -19.71 13.29 -3.45
C ALA A 200 -19.46 13.11 -1.95
N SER A 201 -18.22 12.82 -1.59
CA SER A 201 -17.78 12.66 -0.20
C SER A 201 -16.87 13.84 0.09
N PRO A 202 -17.45 15.05 0.21
CA PRO A 202 -16.68 16.28 0.22
C PRO A 202 -15.88 16.44 1.50
N PHE A 203 -16.07 15.57 2.50
CA PHE A 203 -15.35 15.61 3.77
C PHE A 203 -14.44 14.39 3.93
N VAL A 204 -13.19 14.64 4.31
CA VAL A 204 -12.25 13.62 4.79
C VAL A 204 -12.00 13.86 6.28
N LEU A 205 -12.35 12.88 7.10
CA LEU A 205 -12.05 12.87 8.53
C LEU A 205 -10.75 12.10 8.76
N LYS A 206 -9.72 12.74 9.28
CA LYS A 206 -8.49 12.06 9.72
C LYS A 206 -8.70 11.48 11.12
N LEU A 207 -8.30 10.23 11.31
CA LEU A 207 -8.45 9.48 12.55
C LEU A 207 -7.10 9.40 13.29
N ARG A 208 -7.15 9.21 14.62
CA ARG A 208 -5.95 9.22 15.50
C ARG A 208 -4.80 8.31 15.06
N ASP A 209 -5.09 7.20 14.41
CA ASP A 209 -4.08 6.20 14.01
C ASP A 209 -3.69 6.31 12.52
N ASN A 210 -3.73 7.53 11.97
CA ASN A 210 -3.51 7.84 10.55
C ASN A 210 -4.57 7.26 9.59
N GLY A 211 -5.68 6.74 10.11
CA GLY A 211 -6.83 6.36 9.31
C GLY A 211 -7.48 7.60 8.68
N SER A 212 -8.22 7.42 7.60
CA SER A 212 -9.02 8.49 7.01
C SER A 212 -10.36 7.96 6.55
N LEU A 213 -11.41 8.74 6.75
CA LEU A 213 -12.78 8.38 6.40
C LEU A 213 -13.39 9.45 5.50
N ARG A 214 -13.79 9.05 4.28
CA ARG A 214 -14.55 9.92 3.37
C ARG A 214 -16.03 9.82 3.69
N VAL A 215 -16.66 10.95 3.97
CA VAL A 215 -18.07 11.01 4.38
C VAL A 215 -18.81 12.06 3.56
N GLY A 216 -20.08 11.79 3.28
CA GLY A 216 -20.97 12.74 2.61
C GLY A 216 -21.34 13.91 3.52
N SER A 217 -21.49 13.63 4.82
CA SER A 217 -21.74 14.65 5.85
C SER A 217 -21.23 14.19 7.21
N CYS A 218 -20.99 15.13 8.11
CA CYS A 218 -20.70 14.85 9.51
C CYS A 218 -21.21 15.96 10.43
N ARG A 219 -21.50 15.60 11.68
CA ARG A 219 -21.89 16.50 12.76
C ARG A 219 -21.11 16.14 14.02
N PHE A 220 -20.49 17.16 14.61
CA PHE A 220 -19.80 17.05 15.90
C PHE A 220 -20.73 17.59 16.99
N ALA A 221 -21.10 16.74 17.94
CA ALA A 221 -21.94 17.12 19.08
C ALA A 221 -21.63 16.24 20.29
N ASP A 222 -21.63 16.83 21.48
CA ASP A 222 -21.55 16.10 22.76
C ASP A 222 -20.40 15.08 22.85
N GLY A 223 -19.22 15.45 22.32
CA GLY A 223 -18.05 14.57 22.31
C GLY A 223 -18.20 13.34 21.41
N ARG A 224 -19.07 13.41 20.40
CA ARG A 224 -19.33 12.39 19.38
C ARG A 224 -19.30 12.99 17.98
N VAL A 225 -19.07 12.12 17.00
CA VAL A 225 -19.26 12.43 15.60
C VAL A 225 -20.33 11.49 15.05
N ASP A 226 -21.37 12.08 14.46
CA ASP A 226 -22.32 11.38 13.60
C ASP A 226 -21.93 11.69 12.15
N ALA A 227 -21.69 10.68 11.32
CA ALA A 227 -21.32 10.87 9.93
C ALA A 227 -22.10 9.95 8.99
N GLU A 228 -22.29 10.39 7.75
CA GLU A 228 -22.95 9.60 6.70
C GLU A 228 -21.90 9.09 5.72
N HIS A 229 -21.62 7.79 5.76
CA HIS A 229 -20.66 7.15 4.86
C HIS A 229 -21.36 6.62 3.61
N PRO A 230 -20.85 6.87 2.39
CA PRO A 230 -21.53 6.51 1.14
C PRO A 230 -21.87 5.02 1.02
N LEU A 231 -21.04 4.14 1.61
CA LEU A 231 -21.25 2.69 1.55
C LEU A 231 -21.86 2.10 2.84
N LEU A 232 -21.57 2.70 3.99
CA LEU A 232 -21.93 2.11 5.29
C LEU A 232 -23.19 2.76 5.87
N GLY A 233 -23.67 3.85 5.26
CA GLY A 233 -24.75 4.67 5.79
C GLY A 233 -24.32 5.42 7.06
N PRO A 234 -25.24 5.63 8.01
CA PRO A 234 -24.98 6.40 9.21
C PRO A 234 -24.03 5.66 10.15
N ILE A 235 -22.94 6.33 10.52
CA ILE A 235 -21.92 5.83 11.43
C ILE A 235 -21.70 6.81 12.58
N ARG A 236 -21.34 6.28 13.75
CA ARG A 236 -21.12 7.08 14.95
C ARG A 236 -19.84 6.64 15.66
N PHE A 237 -19.01 7.59 16.04
CA PHE A 237 -17.79 7.34 16.81
C PHE A 237 -17.51 8.45 17.83
N ALA A 238 -16.57 8.20 18.73
CA ALA A 238 -16.16 9.17 19.72
C ALA A 238 -15.58 10.42 19.04
N GLY A 239 -15.94 11.61 19.53
CA GLY A 239 -15.47 12.90 19.01
C GLY A 239 -13.94 12.99 19.01
N GLY A 240 -13.32 12.38 20.01
CA GLY A 240 -11.87 12.29 20.09
C GLY A 240 -11.23 11.48 18.96
N ALA A 241 -11.95 10.56 18.30
CA ALA A 241 -11.38 9.71 17.26
C ALA A 241 -10.93 10.50 16.02
N VAL A 242 -11.48 11.69 15.78
CA VAL A 242 -11.12 12.57 14.67
C VAL A 242 -10.08 13.58 15.13
N THR A 243 -8.98 13.67 14.38
CA THR A 243 -7.91 14.64 14.63
C THR A 243 -8.01 15.86 13.72
N GLU A 244 -8.58 15.69 12.53
CA GLU A 244 -8.68 16.74 11.51
C GLU A 244 -9.85 16.46 10.55
N MET A 245 -10.41 17.52 9.97
CA MET A 245 -11.42 17.45 8.92
C MET A 245 -10.99 18.33 7.75
N GLU A 246 -10.95 17.74 6.56
CA GLU A 246 -10.66 18.42 5.30
C GLU A 246 -11.92 18.47 4.43
N TRP A 247 -12.16 19.60 3.77
CA TRP A 247 -13.14 19.69 2.67
C TRP A 247 -12.42 19.55 1.34
N VAL A 248 -12.78 18.55 0.56
CA VAL A 248 -12.10 18.19 -0.71
C VAL A 248 -12.89 18.59 -1.96
N GLY A 249 -14.09 19.18 -1.80
CA GLY A 249 -14.93 19.62 -2.92
C GLY A 249 -15.50 18.47 -3.76
N ASP A 250 -16.38 18.80 -4.70
CA ASP A 250 -16.93 17.86 -5.67
C ASP A 250 -15.99 17.72 -6.88
N PRO A 251 -15.69 16.53 -7.41
CA PRO A 251 -14.80 16.37 -8.57
C PRO A 251 -15.32 16.96 -9.90
N GLU A 252 -16.54 17.51 -9.97
CA GLU A 252 -17.18 17.97 -11.23
C GLU A 252 -17.70 19.42 -11.20
N SER A 253 -16.91 20.38 -10.72
CA SER A 253 -17.28 21.81 -10.87
C SER A 253 -16.18 22.69 -11.46
N VAL A 254 -15.48 22.19 -12.50
CA VAL A 254 -14.63 23.01 -13.36
C VAL A 254 -14.90 22.66 -14.83
N GLU A 255 -15.97 23.22 -15.41
CA GLU A 255 -16.01 23.87 -16.73
C GLU A 255 -17.46 24.11 -17.17
N GLU A 256 -18.04 25.23 -16.73
CA GLU A 256 -19.02 25.94 -17.55
C GLU A 256 -18.75 27.45 -17.42
N LYS A 257 -17.80 27.96 -18.20
CA LYS A 257 -17.77 29.37 -18.61
C LYS A 257 -17.20 29.48 -20.02
N GLY A 258 -18.06 29.77 -20.99
CA GLY A 258 -17.63 30.20 -22.31
C GLY A 258 -18.65 30.10 -23.44
N GLY A 259 -19.93 30.32 -23.19
CA GLY A 259 -20.94 30.52 -24.24
C GLY A 259 -21.60 31.89 -24.11
N SER A 260 -21.73 32.58 -25.26
CA SER A 260 -22.34 33.91 -25.53
C SER A 260 -21.48 35.12 -25.12
N GLU A 261 -21.24 36.14 -25.96
CA GLU A 261 -21.79 36.57 -27.26
C GLU A 261 -20.67 36.92 -28.26
#